data_AF-A0A939UGZ7-F1
#
_entry.id   AF-A0A939UGZ7-F1
#
_cell.length_a   1.000
_cell.length_b   1.000
_cell.length_c   1.000
_cell.angle_alpha   90.00
_cell.angle_beta   90.00
_cell.angle_gamma   90.00
#
_symmetry.space_group_name_H-M   'P 1'
#
loop_
_entity.id
_entity.type
_entity.pdbx_description
1 polymer ?
#
loop_
_entity_poly.entity_id
_entity_poly.type
_entity_poly.pdbx_seq_one_letter_code
_entity_poly.pdbx_strand_id
1 'polypeptide(L)'
;MGFVKVSGEFIRQRYIPIDDIFISQYLPNADPTDVKIYLYGLSCALKGEGELSQTANKLQLTEDRVRAGFEYWEKKGLVKLSATDPFTVTYLSVREPEPTIIKLNAEKYKPFVEEAVRIYPERFLTPNDLNAYMELMHSEKIDTNAMLLIMQYCKDLGGGKTGTKYVCAVARAWAQEGFLTEKQVAAHIAELENNNEDIRKLFEALGVKRAADIDDRQAYHKWKKYGFGLDAMLVAARSRKKKGGMEKLDLYMEELKKAGAITAADVASYTENKEKIRDLAVEICQTLGVYYSTTDSVVEVYVMPWLAKGFEYDALRCLSKYCFLRNVHTLDVMNNMVKKVASLGLFTEQEIRAYVDRQIEIDEKIRAVYDACGYIGGVNNRDRESYKNWMEWGFDEETVLAVASRFCGTAFPLQQVSRTLGAMRSKKIFDKENVLVEMDKQPDKKPSQAHDYMEHNFSEEKLKSALVNFDEWSDEI
;
A
#
# COMPACT_ATOMS: atom_id res chain seq x y z
N MET A 1 29.68 -15.15 -49.24
CA MET A 1 29.73 -13.69 -49.00
C MET A 1 29.68 -13.48 -47.51
N GLY A 2 30.74 -12.91 -46.91
CA GLY A 2 30.73 -12.61 -45.46
C GLY A 2 29.63 -11.61 -45.13
N PHE A 3 28.85 -11.90 -44.09
CA PHE A 3 27.70 -11.13 -43.61
C PHE A 3 28.03 -9.68 -43.21
N VAL A 4 29.31 -9.36 -43.06
CA VAL A 4 29.80 -8.01 -42.77
C VAL A 4 30.90 -7.65 -43.77
N LYS A 5 30.75 -6.49 -44.41
CA LYS A 5 31.79 -5.84 -45.21
C LYS A 5 32.05 -4.45 -44.65
N VAL A 6 33.29 -4.04 -44.77
CA VAL A 6 33.77 -2.77 -44.29
C VAL A 6 34.08 -1.87 -45.48
N SER A 7 33.66 -0.59 -45.43
CA SER A 7 33.84 0.35 -46.55
C SER A 7 35.32 0.71 -46.74
N GLY A 8 35.73 1.05 -47.97
CA GLY A 8 37.11 1.47 -48.27
C GLY A 8 37.57 2.71 -47.50
N GLU A 9 36.64 3.51 -46.98
CA GLU A 9 36.92 4.63 -46.07
C GLU A 9 37.30 4.19 -44.66
N PHE A 10 36.73 3.09 -44.16
CA PHE A 10 37.04 2.54 -42.83
C PHE A 10 38.50 2.07 -42.75
N ILE A 11 39.08 1.60 -43.86
CA ILE A 11 40.50 1.22 -43.96
C ILE A 11 41.43 2.43 -43.80
N ARG A 12 40.94 3.66 -43.99
CA ARG A 12 41.70 4.91 -43.78
C ARG A 12 41.53 5.53 -42.38
N GLN A 13 40.80 4.90 -41.48
CA GLN A 13 40.45 5.51 -40.19
C GLN A 13 41.43 5.15 -39.06
N ARG A 14 41.67 6.11 -38.16
CA ARG A 14 42.46 5.93 -36.93
C ARG A 14 41.66 5.07 -35.94
N TYR A 15 42.18 3.91 -35.56
CA TYR A 15 41.58 3.02 -34.56
C TYR A 15 42.09 3.35 -33.16
N ILE A 16 41.23 3.12 -32.16
CA ILE A 16 41.64 3.06 -30.75
C ILE A 16 41.82 1.58 -30.42
N PRO A 17 43.05 1.08 -30.20
CA PRO A 17 43.26 -0.29 -29.78
C PRO A 17 42.74 -0.45 -28.35
N ILE A 18 41.77 -1.34 -28.16
CA ILE A 18 41.22 -1.72 -26.86
C ILE A 18 41.49 -3.20 -26.67
N ASP A 19 42.12 -3.56 -25.55
CA ASP A 19 42.38 -4.97 -25.23
C ASP A 19 41.07 -5.69 -24.86
N ASP A 20 40.92 -6.94 -25.31
CA ASP A 20 39.71 -7.76 -25.06
C ASP A 20 39.44 -7.98 -23.56
N ILE A 21 40.48 -7.93 -22.72
CA ILE A 21 40.35 -7.98 -21.26
C ILE A 21 39.55 -6.78 -20.73
N PHE A 22 39.73 -5.59 -21.32
CA PHE A 22 38.93 -4.42 -20.92
C PHE A 22 37.44 -4.66 -21.18
N ILE A 23 37.11 -5.21 -22.34
CA ILE A 23 35.73 -5.45 -22.79
C ILE A 23 35.08 -6.56 -21.96
N SER A 24 35.81 -7.63 -21.67
CA SER A 24 35.27 -8.80 -20.96
C SER A 24 35.20 -8.62 -19.44
N GLN A 25 36.13 -7.89 -18.82
CA GLN A 25 36.25 -7.84 -17.35
C GLN A 25 35.87 -6.49 -16.72
N TYR A 26 36.17 -5.38 -17.41
CA TYR A 26 36.03 -4.04 -16.83
C TYR A 26 34.78 -3.30 -17.32
N LEU A 27 34.45 -3.41 -18.61
CA LEU A 27 33.30 -2.75 -19.23
C LEU A 27 31.94 -3.15 -18.61
N PRO A 28 31.64 -4.44 -18.32
CA PRO A 28 30.30 -4.83 -17.86
C PRO A 28 29.90 -4.27 -16.49
N ASN A 29 30.90 -3.92 -15.67
CA ASN A 29 30.70 -3.49 -14.28
C ASN A 29 30.96 -1.99 -14.06
N ALA A 30 31.35 -1.25 -15.10
CA ALA A 30 31.67 0.17 -15.03
C ALA A 30 30.47 1.06 -15.38
N ASP A 31 30.39 2.25 -14.79
CA ASP A 31 29.38 3.23 -15.16
C ASP A 31 29.55 3.65 -16.64
N PRO A 32 28.47 3.78 -17.42
CA PRO A 32 28.55 4.17 -18.83
C PRO A 32 29.27 5.50 -19.06
N THR A 33 29.22 6.43 -18.10
CA THR A 33 29.92 7.72 -18.17
C THR A 33 31.41 7.55 -17.94
N ASP A 34 31.82 6.68 -17.02
CA ASP A 34 33.23 6.38 -16.77
C ASP A 34 33.87 5.66 -17.96
N VAL A 35 33.14 4.76 -18.63
CA VAL A 35 33.60 4.12 -19.87
C VAL A 35 33.81 5.16 -20.97
N LYS A 36 32.90 6.13 -21.12
CA LYS A 36 33.05 7.22 -22.09
C LYS A 36 34.29 8.07 -21.79
N ILE A 37 34.53 8.41 -20.53
CA ILE A 37 35.71 9.17 -20.08
C ILE A 37 36.99 8.39 -20.43
N TYR A 38 37.04 7.08 -20.15
CA TYR A 38 38.20 6.23 -20.43
C TYR A 38 38.51 6.13 -21.93
N LEU A 39 37.51 5.84 -22.76
CA LEU A 39 37.71 5.64 -24.20
C LEU A 39 38.08 6.96 -24.91
N TYR A 40 37.44 8.06 -24.52
CA TYR A 40 37.73 9.36 -25.09
C TYR A 40 39.12 9.86 -24.65
N GLY A 41 39.45 9.73 -23.37
CA GLY A 41 40.79 10.02 -22.86
C GLY A 41 41.88 9.21 -23.53
N LEU A 42 41.62 7.93 -23.84
CA LEU A 42 42.57 7.06 -24.54
C LEU A 42 42.78 7.55 -25.99
N SER A 43 41.71 7.99 -26.65
CA SER A 43 41.80 8.62 -27.98
C SER A 43 42.67 9.88 -27.98
N CYS A 44 42.51 10.72 -26.94
CA CYS A 44 43.29 11.93 -26.73
C CYS A 44 44.76 11.59 -26.49
N ALA A 45 45.06 10.70 -25.54
CA ALA A 45 46.41 10.26 -25.23
C ALA A 45 47.17 9.71 -26.45
N LEU A 46 46.51 8.91 -27.29
CA LEU A 46 47.10 8.38 -28.53
C LEU A 46 47.34 9.43 -29.62
N LYS A 47 46.70 10.59 -29.54
CA LYS A 47 46.90 11.73 -30.44
C LYS A 47 47.94 12.73 -29.89
N GLY A 48 48.35 12.60 -28.63
CA GLY A 48 49.16 13.60 -27.95
C GLY A 48 48.40 14.89 -27.62
N GLU A 49 47.06 14.82 -27.58
CA GLU A 49 46.15 15.91 -27.25
C GLU A 49 45.40 15.55 -25.95
N GLY A 50 44.81 16.51 -25.22
CA GLY A 50 43.94 16.16 -24.08
C GLY A 50 44.14 17.02 -22.85
N GLU A 51 43.80 18.30 -22.95
CA GLU A 51 43.66 19.16 -21.78
C GLU A 51 42.35 18.84 -21.05
N LEU A 52 42.37 18.84 -19.71
CA LEU A 52 41.21 18.51 -18.87
C LEU A 52 39.97 19.33 -19.24
N SER A 53 40.15 20.63 -19.47
CA SER A 53 39.11 21.59 -19.88
C SER A 53 38.47 21.22 -21.23
N GLN A 54 39.29 20.80 -22.20
CA GLN A 54 38.84 20.40 -23.54
C GLN A 54 38.08 19.07 -23.50
N THR A 55 38.56 18.11 -22.70
CA THR A 55 37.90 16.83 -22.49
C THR A 55 36.54 17.01 -21.82
N ALA A 56 36.45 17.84 -20.78
CA ALA A 56 35.20 18.19 -20.10
C ALA A 56 34.19 18.82 -21.06
N ASN A 57 34.61 19.82 -21.83
CA ASN A 57 33.77 20.49 -22.83
C ASN A 57 33.28 19.54 -23.93
N LYS A 58 34.13 18.64 -24.43
CA LYS A 58 33.73 17.73 -25.51
C LYS A 58 32.78 16.62 -25.04
N LEU A 59 32.98 16.13 -23.83
CA LEU A 59 32.11 15.13 -23.22
C LEU A 59 30.83 15.72 -22.61
N GLN A 60 30.70 17.05 -22.58
CA GLN A 60 29.61 17.78 -21.92
C GLN A 60 29.52 17.44 -20.43
N LEU A 61 30.68 17.36 -19.78
CA LEU A 61 30.84 17.07 -18.35
C LEU A 61 31.57 18.21 -17.65
N THR A 62 31.45 18.30 -16.33
CA THR A 62 32.30 19.18 -15.52
C THR A 62 33.70 18.60 -15.39
N GLU A 63 34.73 19.45 -15.22
CA GLU A 63 36.11 18.99 -15.01
C GLU A 63 36.22 18.06 -13.79
N ASP A 64 35.48 18.35 -12.72
CA ASP A 64 35.42 17.51 -11.53
C ASP A 64 34.84 16.12 -11.84
N ARG A 65 33.84 16.02 -12.73
CA ARG A 65 33.27 14.72 -13.12
C ARG A 65 34.25 13.91 -13.98
N VAL A 66 35.00 14.58 -14.85
CA VAL A 66 36.08 13.95 -15.64
C VAL A 66 37.18 13.45 -14.73
N ARG A 67 37.61 14.25 -13.74
CA ARG A 67 38.58 13.84 -12.72
C ARG A 67 38.09 12.63 -11.93
N ALA A 68 36.87 12.66 -11.43
CA ALA A 68 36.26 11.53 -10.71
C ALA A 68 36.20 10.24 -11.56
N GLY A 69 35.98 10.36 -12.87
CA GLY A 69 36.00 9.22 -13.79
C GLY A 69 37.41 8.64 -13.94
N PHE A 70 38.43 9.49 -14.03
CA PHE A 70 39.82 9.03 -14.06
C PHE A 70 40.30 8.47 -12.71
N GLU A 71 39.84 9.00 -11.58
CA GLU A 71 40.07 8.43 -10.25
C GLU A 71 39.44 7.03 -10.11
N TYR A 72 38.26 6.81 -10.71
CA TYR A 72 37.65 5.48 -10.76
C TYR A 72 38.55 4.49 -11.51
N TRP A 73 39.07 4.87 -12.68
CA TRP A 73 39.97 4.00 -13.46
C TRP A 73 41.36 3.86 -12.83
N GLU A 74 41.81 4.87 -12.10
CA GLU A 74 43.01 4.79 -11.27
C GLU A 74 42.82 3.73 -10.22
N LYS A 75 41.69 3.69 -9.49
CA LYS A 75 41.35 2.63 -8.51
C LYS A 75 41.24 1.23 -9.12
N LYS A 76 41.05 1.11 -10.44
CA LYS A 76 41.04 -0.16 -11.18
C LYS A 76 42.42 -0.55 -11.75
N GLY A 77 43.45 0.28 -11.55
CA GLY A 77 44.83 0.00 -11.97
C GLY A 77 45.09 0.20 -13.45
N LEU A 78 44.15 0.85 -14.16
CA LEU A 78 44.21 1.03 -15.61
C LEU A 78 44.78 2.39 -16.03
N VAL A 79 44.79 3.36 -15.12
CA VAL A 79 45.42 4.66 -15.33
C VAL A 79 46.17 5.09 -14.06
N LYS A 80 47.08 6.04 -14.19
CA LYS A 80 47.83 6.67 -13.11
C LYS A 80 47.69 8.18 -13.21
N LEU A 81 47.32 8.83 -12.11
CA LEU A 81 47.12 10.26 -12.06
C LEU A 81 48.34 10.95 -11.44
N SER A 82 48.75 12.08 -12.00
CA SER A 82 49.71 12.98 -11.36
C SER A 82 48.96 14.13 -10.69
N ALA A 83 49.21 14.33 -9.40
CA ALA A 83 48.64 15.42 -8.62
C ALA A 83 49.36 16.78 -8.81
N THR A 84 50.40 16.83 -9.64
CA THR A 84 51.08 18.06 -10.05
C THR A 84 50.31 18.79 -11.14
N ASP A 85 50.45 20.12 -11.20
CA ASP A 85 49.98 20.94 -12.31
C ASP A 85 51.06 20.97 -13.41
N PRO A 86 50.77 20.55 -14.66
CA PRO A 86 49.46 20.16 -15.18
C PRO A 86 49.00 18.76 -14.76
N PHE A 87 47.70 18.62 -14.47
CA PHE A 87 47.05 17.33 -14.20
C PHE A 87 47.23 16.38 -15.39
N THR A 88 47.99 15.30 -15.21
CA THR A 88 48.26 14.31 -16.26
C THR A 88 47.69 12.94 -15.93
N VAL A 89 47.11 12.27 -16.93
CA VAL A 89 46.63 10.89 -16.86
C VAL A 89 47.53 10.00 -17.72
N THR A 90 48.12 8.97 -17.13
CA THR A 90 48.91 7.97 -17.85
C THR A 90 48.14 6.66 -17.93
N TYR A 91 47.92 6.13 -19.13
CA TYR A 91 47.28 4.83 -19.32
C TYR A 91 48.26 3.69 -19.08
N LEU A 92 47.80 2.65 -18.40
CA LEU A 92 48.55 1.45 -18.04
C LEU A 92 48.10 0.24 -18.86
N SER A 93 48.90 -0.82 -18.84
CA SER A 93 48.55 -2.07 -19.51
C SER A 93 47.37 -2.74 -18.82
N VAL A 94 46.32 -3.08 -19.58
CA VAL A 94 45.15 -3.82 -19.05
C VAL A 94 45.53 -5.27 -18.67
N ARG A 95 46.59 -5.81 -19.27
CA ARG A 95 47.10 -7.16 -18.98
C ARG A 95 47.92 -7.23 -17.70
N GLU A 96 48.53 -6.11 -17.34
CA GLU A 96 49.36 -5.93 -16.16
C GLU A 96 48.87 -4.66 -15.44
N PRO A 97 47.62 -4.67 -14.92
CA PRO A 97 47.11 -3.50 -14.23
C PRO A 97 48.04 -3.22 -13.04
N GLU A 98 48.43 -1.95 -12.84
CA GLU A 98 49.19 -1.62 -11.63
C GLU A 98 48.29 -2.02 -10.45
N PRO A 99 48.79 -2.82 -9.49
CA PRO A 99 48.01 -3.14 -8.32
C PRO A 99 47.67 -1.81 -7.68
N THR A 100 46.37 -1.50 -7.62
CA THR A 100 45.86 -0.37 -6.85
C THR A 100 45.91 -0.75 -5.41
N ILE A 101 47.14 -0.75 -4.95
CA ILE A 101 47.53 -0.68 -3.58
C ILE A 101 46.84 0.61 -3.09
N ILE A 102 45.67 0.46 -2.48
CA ILE A 102 45.50 1.05 -1.16
C ILE A 102 46.83 0.75 -0.49
N LYS A 103 47.61 1.75 -0.10
CA LYS A 103 48.86 1.60 0.67
C LYS A 103 48.58 1.00 2.06
N LEU A 104 47.88 -0.14 2.08
CA LEU A 104 47.67 -1.04 3.17
C LEU A 104 48.68 -2.15 2.96
N ASN A 105 49.72 -2.07 3.77
CA ASN A 105 50.83 -3.00 3.89
C ASN A 105 50.47 -4.45 3.47
N ALA A 106 50.84 -4.86 2.24
CA ALA A 106 50.47 -6.17 1.68
C ALA A 106 50.95 -7.33 2.56
N GLU A 107 52.03 -7.14 3.33
CA GLU A 107 52.51 -8.08 4.33
C GLU A 107 51.53 -8.26 5.51
N LYS A 108 50.83 -7.21 5.92
CA LYS A 108 49.88 -7.23 7.05
C LYS A 108 48.66 -8.10 6.75
N TYR A 109 48.21 -8.12 5.49
CA TYR A 109 47.01 -8.85 5.07
C TYR A 109 47.32 -10.20 4.43
N LYS A 110 48.59 -10.54 4.22
CA LYS A 110 48.98 -11.86 3.72
C LYS A 110 48.38 -13.03 4.54
N PRO A 111 48.40 -13.00 5.89
CA PRO A 111 47.76 -14.05 6.69
C PRO A 111 46.24 -14.13 6.48
N PHE A 112 45.58 -12.97 6.27
CA PHE A 112 44.16 -12.91 5.96
C PHE A 112 43.86 -13.54 4.60
N VAL A 113 44.63 -13.20 3.57
CA VAL A 113 44.43 -13.70 2.20
C VAL A 113 44.63 -15.20 2.14
N GLU A 114 45.68 -15.73 2.79
CA GLU A 114 45.97 -17.16 2.84
C GLU A 114 44.80 -17.94 3.50
N GLU A 115 44.32 -17.47 4.64
CA GLU A 115 43.22 -18.14 5.35
C GLU A 115 41.86 -17.95 4.65
N ALA A 116 41.60 -16.79 4.04
CA ALA A 116 40.40 -16.54 3.24
C ALA A 116 40.28 -17.50 2.05
N VAL A 117 41.38 -17.75 1.33
CA VAL A 117 41.44 -18.73 0.24
C VAL A 117 41.23 -20.15 0.77
N ARG A 118 41.77 -20.46 1.96
CA ARG A 118 41.58 -21.76 2.62
C ARG A 118 40.12 -22.01 3.04
N ILE A 119 39.42 -20.97 3.49
CA ILE A 119 37.98 -21.05 3.80
C ILE A 119 37.18 -21.36 2.54
N TYR A 120 37.57 -20.84 1.37
CA TYR A 120 36.83 -21.00 0.11
C TYR A 120 37.62 -21.79 -0.96
N PRO A 121 37.95 -23.08 -0.75
CA PRO A 121 38.79 -23.82 -1.67
C PRO A 121 38.13 -24.08 -3.04
N GLU A 122 36.79 -24.16 -3.07
CA GLU A 122 36.00 -24.41 -4.28
C GLU A 122 35.70 -23.12 -5.08
N ARG A 123 36.10 -21.95 -4.56
CA ARG A 123 35.80 -20.66 -5.16
C ARG A 123 37.07 -19.84 -5.35
N PHE A 124 37.29 -19.41 -6.59
CA PHE A 124 38.32 -18.43 -6.87
C PHE A 124 37.93 -17.06 -6.31
N LEU A 125 38.60 -16.62 -5.24
CA LEU A 125 38.48 -15.25 -4.74
C LEU A 125 39.33 -14.34 -5.63
N THR A 126 38.68 -13.46 -6.40
CA THR A 126 39.40 -12.53 -7.27
C THR A 126 40.12 -11.46 -6.44
N PRO A 127 41.14 -10.78 -6.99
CA PRO A 127 41.75 -9.63 -6.34
C PRO A 127 40.74 -8.55 -5.91
N ASN A 128 39.67 -8.35 -6.70
CA ASN A 128 38.58 -7.45 -6.36
C ASN A 128 37.78 -7.92 -5.14
N ASP A 129 37.56 -9.23 -4.97
CA ASP A 129 36.86 -9.79 -3.81
C ASP A 129 37.68 -9.59 -2.54
N LEU A 130 38.97 -9.89 -2.60
CA LEU A 130 39.91 -9.70 -1.48
C LEU A 130 40.03 -8.22 -1.10
N ASN A 131 40.14 -7.33 -2.09
CA ASN A 131 40.16 -5.89 -1.86
C ASN A 131 38.88 -5.39 -1.18
N ALA A 132 37.70 -5.90 -1.56
CA ALA A 132 36.45 -5.54 -0.92
C ALA A 132 36.42 -5.92 0.57
N TYR A 133 36.96 -7.09 0.94
CA TYR A 133 37.08 -7.50 2.33
C TYR A 133 38.09 -6.64 3.11
N MET A 134 39.27 -6.40 2.52
CA MET A 134 40.33 -5.60 3.16
C MET A 134 39.91 -4.13 3.36
N GLU A 135 39.22 -3.56 2.36
CA GLU A 135 38.65 -2.21 2.44
C GLU A 135 37.62 -2.13 3.57
N LEU A 136 36.72 -3.10 3.67
CA LEU A 136 35.71 -3.15 4.74
C LEU A 136 36.35 -3.30 6.12
N MET A 137 37.33 -4.20 6.26
CA MET A 137 38.07 -4.37 7.51
C MET A 137 38.75 -3.06 7.93
N HIS A 138 39.31 -2.32 6.97
CA HIS A 138 39.94 -1.04 7.25
C HIS A 138 38.93 0.05 7.61
N SER A 139 37.84 0.19 6.84
CA SER A 139 36.85 1.25 7.04
C SER A 139 36.09 1.08 8.35
N GLU A 140 35.66 -0.14 8.65
CA GLU A 140 34.88 -0.47 9.85
C GLU A 140 35.77 -0.87 11.05
N LYS A 141 37.09 -0.97 10.85
CA LYS A 141 38.08 -1.40 11.86
C LYS A 141 37.81 -2.80 12.41
N ILE A 142 37.43 -3.74 11.55
CA ILE A 142 37.20 -5.14 11.88
C ILE A 142 38.55 -5.85 11.96
N ASP A 143 38.75 -6.64 13.01
CA ASP A 143 39.95 -7.46 13.20
C ASP A 143 40.03 -8.59 12.14
N THR A 144 41.26 -8.99 11.80
CA THR A 144 41.51 -10.07 10.83
C THR A 144 40.77 -11.36 11.15
N ASN A 145 40.90 -11.85 12.39
CA ASN A 145 40.25 -13.09 12.79
C ASN A 145 38.73 -12.94 12.89
N ALA A 146 38.22 -11.74 13.23
CA ALA A 146 36.80 -11.46 13.22
C ALA A 146 36.22 -11.59 11.81
N MET A 147 36.88 -11.00 10.80
CA MET A 147 36.44 -11.11 9.41
C MET A 147 36.48 -12.56 8.89
N LEU A 148 37.53 -13.31 9.21
CA LEU A 148 37.63 -14.73 8.84
C LEU A 148 36.52 -15.57 9.49
N LEU A 149 36.18 -15.29 10.74
CA LEU A 149 35.09 -15.97 11.44
C LEU A 149 33.73 -15.67 10.79
N ILE A 150 33.48 -14.42 10.38
CA ILE A 150 32.26 -14.03 9.64
C ILE A 150 32.19 -14.77 8.30
N MET A 151 33.31 -14.81 7.56
CA MET A 151 33.41 -15.54 6.29
C MET A 151 33.09 -17.02 6.46
N GLN A 152 33.70 -17.68 7.45
CA GLN A 152 33.47 -19.09 7.75
C GLN A 152 32.00 -19.36 8.09
N TYR A 153 31.40 -18.55 8.98
CA TYR A 153 30.00 -18.66 9.35
C TYR A 153 29.05 -18.48 8.16
N CYS A 154 29.34 -17.50 7.29
CA CYS A 154 28.59 -17.28 6.04
C CYS A 154 28.68 -18.46 5.08
N LYS A 155 29.83 -19.13 5.01
CA LYS A 155 30.00 -20.31 4.17
C LYS A 155 29.19 -21.49 4.70
N ASP A 156 29.28 -21.76 6.00
CA ASP A 156 28.69 -22.94 6.64
C ASP A 156 27.15 -22.92 6.56
N LEU A 157 26.54 -21.73 6.64
CA LEU A 157 25.09 -21.56 6.57
C LEU A 157 24.55 -21.33 5.15
N GLY A 158 25.37 -20.78 4.25
CA GLY A 158 24.98 -20.45 2.88
C GLY A 158 25.17 -21.56 1.84
N GLY A 159 25.47 -22.79 2.29
CA GLY A 159 25.68 -23.94 1.40
C GLY A 159 26.82 -23.74 0.39
N GLY A 160 27.84 -22.96 0.73
CA GLY A 160 29.02 -22.70 -0.10
C GLY A 160 28.85 -21.68 -1.25
N LYS A 161 27.66 -21.10 -1.45
CA LYS A 161 27.39 -20.15 -2.56
C LYS A 161 27.25 -18.68 -2.13
N THR A 162 27.82 -18.28 -0.99
CA THR A 162 27.71 -16.92 -0.49
C THR A 162 28.65 -15.95 -1.21
N GLY A 163 28.09 -15.09 -2.07
CA GLY A 163 28.83 -14.06 -2.81
C GLY A 163 29.56 -13.06 -1.89
N THR A 164 30.68 -12.49 -2.34
CA THR A 164 31.47 -11.46 -1.63
C THR A 164 30.61 -10.30 -1.14
N LYS A 165 29.67 -9.86 -1.98
CA LYS A 165 28.71 -8.80 -1.64
C LYS A 165 27.86 -9.14 -0.41
N TYR A 166 27.43 -10.39 -0.28
CA TYR A 166 26.63 -10.86 0.85
C TYR A 166 27.45 -10.88 2.14
N VAL A 167 28.65 -11.47 2.10
CA VAL A 167 29.56 -11.52 3.26
C VAL A 167 29.92 -10.11 3.73
N CYS A 168 30.23 -9.19 2.81
CA CYS A 168 30.48 -7.79 3.15
C CYS A 168 29.26 -7.09 3.76
N ALA A 169 28.04 -7.44 3.34
CA ALA A 169 26.82 -6.87 3.92
C ALA A 169 26.63 -7.34 5.37
N VAL A 170 26.78 -8.64 5.63
CA VAL A 170 26.72 -9.22 6.98
C VAL A 170 27.81 -8.61 7.88
N ALA A 171 29.05 -8.57 7.40
CA ALA A 171 30.17 -8.00 8.15
C ALA A 171 29.96 -6.52 8.47
N ARG A 172 29.44 -5.73 7.52
CA ARG A 172 29.12 -4.32 7.76
C ARG A 172 28.02 -4.15 8.81
N ALA A 173 26.95 -4.95 8.73
CA ALA A 173 25.87 -4.89 9.71
C ALA A 173 26.38 -5.21 11.13
N TRP A 174 27.22 -6.24 11.26
CA TRP A 174 27.79 -6.64 12.54
C TRP A 174 28.78 -5.61 13.08
N ALA A 175 29.58 -5.00 12.22
CA ALA A 175 30.48 -3.93 12.62
C ALA A 175 29.72 -2.68 13.12
N GLN A 176 28.60 -2.33 12.49
CA GLN A 176 27.72 -1.25 12.96
C GLN A 176 27.10 -1.54 14.33
N GLU A 177 26.90 -2.81 14.67
CA GLU A 177 26.48 -3.26 16.00
C GLU A 177 27.65 -3.32 17.01
N GLY A 178 28.88 -3.05 16.57
CA GLY A 178 30.08 -3.02 17.41
C GLY A 178 30.83 -4.35 17.52
N PHE A 179 30.48 -5.35 16.71
CA PHE A 179 31.18 -6.64 16.67
C PHE A 179 32.42 -6.56 15.78
N LEU A 180 33.53 -6.05 16.32
CA LEU A 180 34.76 -5.80 15.57
C LEU A 180 35.86 -6.83 15.84
N THR A 181 35.83 -7.48 17.00
CA THR A 181 36.88 -8.42 17.45
C THR A 181 36.43 -9.87 17.36
N GLU A 182 37.38 -10.80 17.27
CA GLU A 182 37.10 -12.24 17.20
C GLU A 182 36.21 -12.72 18.35
N LYS A 183 36.50 -12.27 19.58
CA LYS A 183 35.74 -12.63 20.78
C LYS A 183 34.30 -12.13 20.72
N GLN A 184 34.08 -10.91 20.22
CA GLN A 184 32.73 -10.34 20.08
C GLN A 184 31.92 -11.08 19.01
N VAL A 185 32.53 -11.34 17.85
CA VAL A 185 31.88 -12.08 16.76
C VAL A 185 31.57 -13.51 17.20
N ALA A 186 32.49 -14.20 17.87
CA ALA A 186 32.26 -15.56 18.37
C ALA A 186 31.13 -15.61 19.40
N ALA A 187 31.07 -14.64 20.34
CA ALA A 187 29.97 -14.54 21.29
C ALA A 187 28.63 -14.29 20.60
N HIS A 188 28.61 -13.42 19.59
CA HIS A 188 27.41 -13.14 18.81
C HIS A 188 26.95 -14.37 18.01
N ILE A 189 27.85 -15.10 17.37
CA ILE A 189 27.53 -16.36 16.68
C ILE A 189 26.92 -17.38 17.65
N ALA A 190 27.53 -17.57 18.83
CA ALA A 190 27.00 -18.46 19.84
C ALA A 190 25.59 -18.05 20.31
N GLU A 191 25.32 -16.75 20.43
CA GLU A 191 23.99 -16.23 20.74
C GLU A 191 22.98 -16.54 19.61
N LEU A 192 23.37 -16.35 18.35
CA LEU A 192 22.53 -16.68 17.20
C LEU A 192 22.22 -18.19 17.13
N GLU A 193 23.19 -19.04 17.46
CA GLU A 193 23.04 -20.51 17.46
C GLU A 193 22.19 -21.02 18.63
N ASN A 194 22.29 -20.41 19.81
CA ASN A 194 21.47 -20.76 20.97
C ASN A 194 19.97 -20.58 20.71
N ASN A 195 19.60 -19.74 19.74
CA ASN A 195 18.21 -19.50 19.35
C ASN A 195 17.68 -20.49 18.30
N ASN A 196 18.46 -21.49 17.86
CA ASN A 196 18.08 -22.41 16.79
C ASN A 196 16.76 -23.16 17.07
N GLU A 197 16.53 -23.63 18.31
CA GLU A 197 15.29 -24.33 18.67
C GLU A 197 14.07 -23.40 18.64
N ASP A 198 14.25 -22.14 19.03
CA ASP A 198 13.17 -21.15 18.99
C ASP A 198 12.80 -20.78 17.55
N ILE A 199 13.80 -20.62 16.68
CA ILE A 199 13.61 -20.38 15.24
C ILE A 199 12.96 -21.60 14.59
N ARG A 200 13.31 -22.82 15.00
CA ARG A 200 12.68 -24.05 14.51
C ARG A 200 11.18 -24.09 14.82
N LYS A 201 10.79 -23.73 16.05
CA LYS A 201 9.36 -23.61 16.44
C LYS A 201 8.66 -22.53 15.62
N LEU A 202 9.34 -21.41 15.37
CA LEU A 202 8.81 -20.34 14.53
C LEU A 202 8.58 -20.79 13.07
N PHE A 203 9.51 -21.57 12.52
CA PHE A 203 9.40 -22.11 11.17
C PHE A 203 8.24 -23.10 11.05
N GLU A 204 8.04 -23.94 12.06
CA GLU A 204 6.90 -24.83 12.12
C GLU A 204 5.56 -24.05 12.15
N ALA A 205 5.50 -22.98 12.96
CA ALA A 205 4.34 -22.08 13.01
C ALA A 205 4.08 -21.39 11.66
N LEU A 206 5.13 -20.96 10.96
CA LEU A 206 5.06 -20.27 9.67
C LEU A 206 4.83 -21.23 8.48
N GLY A 207 5.11 -22.53 8.66
CA GLY A 207 5.03 -23.57 7.64
C GLY A 207 6.26 -23.67 6.73
N VAL A 208 7.42 -23.21 7.20
CA VAL A 208 8.70 -23.27 6.49
C VAL A 208 9.38 -24.60 6.76
N LYS A 209 9.85 -25.28 5.70
CA LYS A 209 10.48 -26.62 5.79
C LYS A 209 12.01 -26.62 5.58
N ARG A 210 12.60 -25.47 5.24
CA ARG A 210 14.06 -25.34 5.07
C ARG A 210 14.74 -25.09 6.42
N ALA A 211 16.06 -25.32 6.47
CA ALA A 211 16.88 -24.88 7.60
C ALA A 211 16.97 -23.35 7.64
N ALA A 212 17.17 -22.80 8.83
CA ALA A 212 17.37 -21.35 9.02
C ALA A 212 18.72 -20.91 8.46
N ASP A 213 18.70 -19.84 7.68
CA ASP A 213 19.90 -19.17 7.18
C ASP A 213 20.33 -18.06 8.16
N ILE A 214 21.30 -17.23 7.76
CA ILE A 214 21.81 -16.14 8.60
C ILE A 214 20.77 -15.04 8.73
N ASP A 215 20.06 -14.73 7.65
CA ASP A 215 19.09 -13.63 7.60
C ASP A 215 17.91 -13.93 8.55
N ASP A 216 17.46 -15.19 8.62
CA ASP A 216 16.43 -15.62 9.58
C ASP A 216 16.87 -15.46 11.04
N ARG A 217 18.14 -15.82 11.35
CA ARG A 217 18.70 -15.70 12.69
C ARG A 217 18.85 -14.23 13.09
N GLN A 218 19.31 -13.39 12.16
CA GLN A 218 19.41 -11.95 12.37
C GLN A 218 18.03 -11.31 12.58
N ALA A 219 17.02 -11.70 11.80
CA ALA A 219 15.65 -11.23 11.99
C ALA A 219 15.10 -11.62 13.37
N TYR A 220 15.30 -12.86 13.79
CA TYR A 220 14.88 -13.31 15.12
C TYR A 220 15.57 -12.53 16.25
N HIS A 221 16.89 -12.33 16.16
CA HIS A 221 17.64 -11.53 17.12
C HIS A 221 17.20 -10.06 17.13
N LYS A 222 16.90 -9.47 15.96
CA LYS A 222 16.31 -8.14 15.81
C LYS A 222 14.99 -8.03 16.58
N TRP A 223 14.12 -9.02 16.47
CA TRP A 223 12.83 -9.02 17.18
C TRP A 223 12.98 -9.21 18.69
N LYS A 224 13.94 -10.01 19.15
CA LYS A 224 14.29 -10.07 20.59
C LYS A 224 14.74 -8.70 21.10
N LYS A 225 15.57 -7.97 20.34
CA LYS A 225 15.97 -6.59 20.67
C LYS A 225 14.81 -5.60 20.70
N TYR A 226 13.77 -5.84 19.90
CA TYR A 226 12.53 -5.04 19.94
C TYR A 226 11.66 -5.34 21.18
N GLY A 227 12.02 -6.33 22.00
CA GLY A 227 11.33 -6.70 23.23
C GLY A 227 10.28 -7.81 23.05
N PHE A 228 10.16 -8.39 21.86
CA PHE A 228 9.20 -9.49 21.65
C PHE A 228 9.65 -10.76 22.36
N GLY A 229 8.73 -11.38 23.11
CA GLY A 229 8.90 -12.74 23.63
C GLY A 229 8.61 -13.80 22.55
N LEU A 230 9.10 -15.02 22.78
CA LEU A 230 8.88 -16.15 21.85
C LEU A 230 7.39 -16.37 21.56
N ASP A 231 6.53 -16.31 22.57
CA ASP A 231 5.09 -16.53 22.41
C ASP A 231 4.45 -15.49 21.48
N ALA A 232 4.86 -14.23 21.58
CA ALA A 232 4.37 -13.16 20.70
C ALA A 232 4.80 -13.39 19.25
N MET A 233 6.06 -13.80 19.03
CA MET A 233 6.56 -14.15 17.70
C MET A 233 5.83 -15.36 17.12
N LEU A 234 5.51 -16.37 17.93
CA LEU A 234 4.76 -17.55 17.50
C LEU A 234 3.33 -17.20 17.10
N VAL A 235 2.65 -16.32 17.84
CA VAL A 235 1.32 -15.82 17.47
C VAL A 235 1.38 -15.09 16.12
N ALA A 236 2.34 -14.18 15.94
CA ALA A 236 2.54 -13.48 14.68
C ALA A 236 2.86 -14.42 13.50
N ALA A 237 3.68 -15.44 13.74
CA ALA A 237 4.03 -16.43 12.71
C ALA A 237 2.82 -17.28 12.29
N ARG A 238 1.96 -17.68 13.24
CA ARG A 238 0.75 -18.46 12.95
C ARG A 238 -0.25 -17.68 12.08
N SER A 239 -0.43 -16.38 12.32
CA SER A 239 -1.34 -15.54 11.51
C SER A 239 -0.84 -15.32 10.07
N ARG A 240 0.48 -15.47 9.87
CA ARG A 240 1.17 -15.35 8.58
C ARG A 240 1.51 -16.69 7.92
N LYS A 241 0.99 -17.81 8.42
CA LYS A 241 1.25 -19.15 7.88
C LYS A 241 1.00 -19.21 6.36
N LYS A 242 2.00 -19.64 5.59
CA LYS A 242 2.00 -19.69 4.11
C LYS A 242 1.75 -18.34 3.39
N LYS A 243 1.76 -17.20 4.09
CA LYS A 243 1.57 -15.86 3.50
C LYS A 243 2.90 -15.21 3.14
N GLY A 244 3.88 -15.98 2.66
CA GLY A 244 5.14 -15.49 2.05
C GLY A 244 6.39 -15.42 2.94
N GLY A 245 6.50 -16.31 3.93
CA GLY A 245 7.79 -16.62 4.57
C GLY A 245 8.33 -15.58 5.56
N MET A 246 9.62 -15.69 5.87
CA MET A 246 10.27 -14.93 6.94
C MET A 246 10.33 -13.43 6.65
N GLU A 247 10.51 -13.03 5.39
CA GLU A 247 10.57 -11.62 4.98
C GLU A 247 9.25 -10.87 5.28
N LYS A 248 8.10 -11.46 4.95
CA LYS A 248 6.80 -10.86 5.27
C LYS A 248 6.47 -10.92 6.75
N LEU A 249 7.00 -11.92 7.47
CA LEU A 249 6.91 -11.94 8.92
C LEU A 249 7.73 -10.77 9.51
N ASP A 250 8.92 -10.50 8.99
CA ASP A 250 9.77 -9.38 9.43
C ASP A 250 9.07 -8.02 9.26
N LEU A 251 8.50 -7.76 8.08
CA LEU A 251 7.70 -6.56 7.85
C LEU A 251 6.52 -6.44 8.82
N TYR A 252 5.89 -7.57 9.14
CA TYR A 252 4.78 -7.60 10.09
C TYR A 252 5.24 -7.35 11.53
N MET A 253 6.40 -7.87 11.93
CA MET A 253 6.99 -7.60 13.24
C MET A 253 7.37 -6.12 13.39
N GLU A 254 7.83 -5.47 12.31
CA GLU A 254 8.07 -4.02 12.30
C GLU A 254 6.77 -3.22 12.42
N GLU A 255 5.68 -3.67 11.79
CA GLU A 255 4.35 -3.10 11.96
C GLU A 255 3.86 -3.24 13.41
N LEU A 256 3.97 -4.42 14.01
CA LEU A 256 3.59 -4.68 15.41
C LEU A 256 4.39 -3.80 16.38
N LYS A 257 5.69 -3.61 16.12
CA LYS A 257 6.53 -2.70 16.90
C LYS A 257 6.01 -1.26 16.83
N LYS A 258 5.69 -0.77 15.63
CA LYS A 258 5.14 0.58 15.43
C LYS A 258 3.79 0.76 16.13
N ALA A 259 2.98 -0.30 16.18
CA ALA A 259 1.71 -0.33 16.88
C ALA A 259 1.84 -0.51 18.41
N GLY A 260 3.05 -0.79 18.93
CA GLY A 260 3.29 -1.03 20.35
C GLY A 260 2.79 -2.40 20.85
N ALA A 261 2.37 -3.30 19.97
CA ALA A 261 1.86 -4.62 20.32
C ALA A 261 3.02 -5.60 20.51
N ILE A 262 3.60 -5.67 21.72
CA ILE A 262 4.81 -6.46 22.01
C ILE A 262 4.48 -7.80 22.70
N THR A 263 3.38 -7.87 23.46
CA THR A 263 2.99 -9.10 24.18
C THR A 263 2.18 -10.05 23.30
N ALA A 264 2.13 -11.33 23.66
CA ALA A 264 1.36 -12.32 22.91
C ALA A 264 -0.14 -11.99 22.84
N ALA A 265 -0.70 -11.40 23.90
CA ALA A 265 -2.09 -10.95 23.95
C ALA A 265 -2.32 -9.73 23.03
N ASP A 266 -1.41 -8.75 23.05
CA ASP A 266 -1.52 -7.56 22.20
C ASP A 266 -1.39 -7.94 20.72
N VAL A 267 -0.44 -8.82 20.38
CA VAL A 267 -0.27 -9.33 19.02
C VAL A 267 -1.51 -10.09 18.56
N ALA A 268 -2.09 -10.94 19.41
CA ALA A 268 -3.32 -11.67 19.10
C ALA A 268 -4.49 -10.72 18.84
N SER A 269 -4.73 -9.77 19.74
CA SER A 269 -5.83 -8.79 19.59
C SER A 269 -5.65 -7.88 18.38
N TYR A 270 -4.42 -7.43 18.10
CA TYR A 270 -4.10 -6.62 16.92
C TYR A 270 -4.34 -7.42 15.63
N THR A 271 -3.89 -8.68 15.60
CA THR A 271 -4.12 -9.58 14.47
C THR A 271 -5.62 -9.78 14.24
N GLU A 272 -6.37 -10.11 15.30
CA GLU A 272 -7.80 -10.38 15.23
C GLU A 272 -8.58 -9.15 14.76
N ASN A 273 -8.26 -7.96 15.27
CA ASN A 273 -8.89 -6.72 14.84
C ASN A 273 -8.60 -6.43 13.36
N LYS A 274 -7.36 -6.63 12.91
CA LYS A 274 -6.98 -6.44 11.50
C LYS A 274 -7.68 -7.44 10.58
N GLU A 275 -7.83 -8.70 11.00
CA GLU A 275 -8.60 -9.71 10.27
C GLU A 275 -10.09 -9.36 10.23
N LYS A 276 -10.71 -8.97 11.35
CA LYS A 276 -12.11 -8.52 11.39
C LYS A 276 -12.39 -7.35 10.46
N ILE A 277 -11.51 -6.35 10.42
CA ILE A 277 -11.65 -5.19 9.52
C ILE A 277 -11.54 -5.61 8.06
N ARG A 278 -10.62 -6.52 7.75
CA ARG A 278 -10.45 -7.08 6.41
C ARG A 278 -11.65 -7.92 5.99
N ASP A 279 -12.16 -8.77 6.88
CA ASP A 279 -13.33 -9.61 6.62
C ASP A 279 -14.58 -8.74 6.41
N LEU A 280 -14.76 -7.70 7.22
CA LEU A 280 -15.80 -6.69 6.99
C LEU A 280 -15.68 -6.04 5.61
N ALA A 281 -14.47 -5.64 5.19
CA ALA A 281 -14.26 -5.07 3.86
C ALA A 281 -14.63 -6.07 2.75
N VAL A 282 -14.26 -7.34 2.89
CA VAL A 282 -14.60 -8.41 1.93
C VAL A 282 -16.11 -8.64 1.89
N GLU A 283 -16.77 -8.76 3.04
CA GLU A 283 -18.22 -8.94 3.14
C GLU A 283 -18.99 -7.77 2.51
N ILE A 284 -18.55 -6.54 2.76
CA ILE A 284 -19.15 -5.34 2.14
C ILE A 284 -19.00 -5.40 0.62
N CYS A 285 -17.80 -5.71 0.11
CA CYS A 285 -17.57 -5.84 -1.33
C CYS A 285 -18.44 -6.93 -1.96
N GLN A 286 -18.51 -8.11 -1.32
CA GLN A 286 -19.34 -9.23 -1.76
C GLN A 286 -20.83 -8.88 -1.77
N THR A 287 -21.31 -8.22 -0.72
CA THR A 287 -22.71 -7.79 -0.62
C THR A 287 -23.08 -6.80 -1.72
N LEU A 288 -22.18 -5.86 -2.01
CA LEU A 288 -22.37 -4.89 -3.09
C LEU A 288 -22.15 -5.48 -4.49
N GLY A 289 -21.62 -6.70 -4.61
CA GLY A 289 -21.30 -7.32 -5.90
C GLY A 289 -20.08 -6.70 -6.61
N VAL A 290 -19.18 -6.04 -5.87
CA VAL A 290 -17.98 -5.40 -6.41
C VAL A 290 -16.73 -6.22 -6.12
N TYR A 291 -15.81 -6.24 -7.09
CA TYR A 291 -14.53 -6.92 -6.97
C TYR A 291 -13.39 -5.90 -7.08
N TYR A 292 -12.59 -5.77 -6.03
CA TYR A 292 -11.40 -4.93 -6.00
C TYR A 292 -10.14 -5.80 -6.04
N SER A 293 -9.10 -5.31 -6.73
CA SER A 293 -7.82 -6.03 -6.88
C SER A 293 -7.06 -6.18 -5.55
N THR A 294 -7.24 -5.27 -4.61
CA THR A 294 -6.58 -5.28 -3.31
C THR A 294 -7.58 -4.92 -2.21
N THR A 295 -7.81 -5.83 -1.26
CA THR A 295 -8.69 -5.56 -0.10
C THR A 295 -8.14 -4.45 0.80
N ASP A 296 -6.82 -4.31 0.87
CA ASP A 296 -6.16 -3.35 1.76
C ASP A 296 -6.51 -1.89 1.40
N SER A 297 -6.69 -1.56 0.11
CA SER A 297 -7.12 -0.21 -0.29
C SER A 297 -8.56 0.10 0.14
N VAL A 298 -9.45 -0.90 0.11
CA VAL A 298 -10.83 -0.76 0.59
C VAL A 298 -10.84 -0.51 2.11
N VAL A 299 -10.01 -1.24 2.84
CA VAL A 299 -9.85 -1.05 4.29
C VAL A 299 -9.39 0.37 4.61
N GLU A 300 -8.34 0.85 3.95
CA GLU A 300 -7.74 2.16 4.24
C GLU A 300 -8.63 3.34 3.82
N VAL A 301 -9.26 3.27 2.64
CA VAL A 301 -10.02 4.40 2.08
C VAL A 301 -11.43 4.50 2.67
N TYR A 302 -12.04 3.37 3.05
CA TYR A 302 -13.44 3.32 3.44
C TYR A 302 -13.65 2.79 4.86
N VAL A 303 -13.31 1.53 5.11
CA VAL A 303 -13.72 0.84 6.35
C VAL A 303 -13.09 1.48 7.58
N MET A 304 -11.78 1.80 7.54
CA MET A 304 -11.08 2.46 8.64
C MET A 304 -11.68 3.85 8.96
N PRO A 305 -11.88 4.75 7.98
CA PRO A 305 -12.60 6.01 8.21
C PRO A 305 -14.02 5.84 8.76
N TRP A 306 -14.76 4.81 8.35
CA TRP A 306 -16.10 4.55 8.87
C TRP A 306 -16.06 4.11 10.33
N LEU A 307 -15.18 3.16 10.70
CA LEU A 307 -15.00 2.74 12.09
C LEU A 307 -14.50 3.89 12.98
N ALA A 308 -13.60 4.74 12.46
CA ALA A 308 -13.11 5.92 13.17
C ALA A 308 -14.20 6.97 13.45
N LYS A 309 -15.30 6.97 12.69
CA LYS A 309 -16.49 7.80 12.97
C LYS A 309 -17.38 7.23 14.07
N GLY A 310 -17.10 6.01 14.56
CA GLY A 310 -17.84 5.36 15.64
C GLY A 310 -18.82 4.27 15.20
N PHE A 311 -18.87 3.91 13.92
CA PHE A 311 -19.76 2.85 13.44
C PHE A 311 -19.36 1.47 13.97
N GLU A 312 -20.37 0.67 14.32
CA GLU A 312 -20.18 -0.74 14.63
C GLU A 312 -20.05 -1.60 13.36
N TYR A 313 -19.42 -2.77 13.48
CA TYR A 313 -19.26 -3.72 12.37
C TYR A 313 -20.61 -4.13 11.76
N ASP A 314 -21.60 -4.43 12.60
CA ASP A 314 -22.92 -4.88 12.16
C ASP A 314 -23.75 -3.74 11.55
N ALA A 315 -23.51 -2.49 11.98
CA ALA A 315 -24.10 -1.31 11.35
C ALA A 315 -23.63 -1.18 9.89
N LEU A 316 -22.33 -1.34 9.63
CA LEU A 316 -21.77 -1.26 8.27
C LEU A 316 -22.23 -2.42 7.38
N ARG A 317 -22.38 -3.63 7.94
CA ARG A 317 -23.01 -4.78 7.25
C ARG A 317 -24.48 -4.52 6.92
N CYS A 318 -25.21 -3.87 7.83
CA CYS A 318 -26.60 -3.49 7.58
C CYS A 318 -26.70 -2.47 6.44
N LEU A 319 -25.81 -1.46 6.44
CA LEU A 319 -25.75 -0.46 5.37
C LEU A 319 -25.38 -1.06 4.02
N SER A 320 -24.43 -2.00 3.94
CA SER A 320 -24.08 -2.64 2.66
C SER A 320 -25.25 -3.44 2.08
N LYS A 321 -26.01 -4.15 2.92
CA LYS A 321 -27.25 -4.84 2.50
C LYS A 321 -28.30 -3.84 2.03
N TYR A 322 -28.44 -2.72 2.73
CA TYR A 322 -29.37 -1.66 2.34
C TYR A 322 -28.98 -1.03 1.00
N CYS A 323 -27.69 -0.77 0.75
CA CYS A 323 -27.18 -0.37 -0.57
C CYS A 323 -27.56 -1.38 -1.67
N PHE A 324 -27.33 -2.67 -1.44
CA PHE A 324 -27.62 -3.70 -2.43
C PHE A 324 -29.11 -3.77 -2.79
N LEU A 325 -30.01 -3.73 -1.80
CA LEU A 325 -31.46 -3.71 -2.02
C LEU A 325 -31.93 -2.51 -2.85
N ARG A 326 -31.11 -1.45 -2.86
CA ARG A 326 -31.34 -0.19 -3.54
C ARG A 326 -30.65 -0.11 -4.91
N ASN A 327 -30.12 -1.24 -5.40
CA ASN A 327 -29.36 -1.32 -6.64
C ASN A 327 -28.11 -0.42 -6.63
N VAL A 328 -27.55 -0.15 -5.45
CA VAL A 328 -26.29 0.55 -5.27
C VAL A 328 -25.17 -0.47 -5.19
N HIS A 329 -24.28 -0.46 -6.18
CA HIS A 329 -23.20 -1.43 -6.34
C HIS A 329 -21.82 -0.77 -6.39
N THR A 330 -21.60 0.31 -5.64
CA THR A 330 -20.29 0.98 -5.57
C THR A 330 -19.98 1.46 -4.15
N LEU A 331 -18.71 1.37 -3.76
CA LEU A 331 -18.24 1.84 -2.45
C LEU A 331 -18.35 3.35 -2.29
N ASP A 332 -18.20 4.13 -3.38
CA ASP A 332 -18.34 5.59 -3.34
C ASP A 332 -19.76 6.03 -2.93
N VAL A 333 -20.78 5.38 -3.49
CA VAL A 333 -22.18 5.69 -3.17
C VAL A 333 -22.51 5.20 -1.76
N MET A 334 -22.00 4.02 -1.36
CA MET A 334 -22.10 3.57 0.04
C MET A 334 -21.41 4.55 0.99
N ASN A 335 -20.25 5.09 0.65
CA ASN A 335 -19.53 6.06 1.48
C ASN A 335 -20.35 7.33 1.70
N ASN A 336 -21.03 7.83 0.67
CA ASN A 336 -21.92 8.98 0.79
C ASN A 336 -23.10 8.67 1.72
N MET A 337 -23.63 7.46 1.67
CA MET A 337 -24.67 7.01 2.60
C MET A 337 -24.15 6.90 4.02
N VAL A 338 -22.99 6.29 4.25
CA VAL A 338 -22.39 6.22 5.59
C VAL A 338 -22.18 7.62 6.17
N LYS A 339 -21.76 8.60 5.35
CA LYS A 339 -21.65 10.00 5.79
C LYS A 339 -23.00 10.61 6.20
N LYS A 340 -24.08 10.36 5.44
CA LYS A 340 -25.44 10.81 5.78
C LYS A 340 -25.96 10.13 7.05
N VAL A 341 -25.76 8.82 7.19
CA VAL A 341 -26.14 8.06 8.39
C VAL A 341 -25.38 8.60 9.62
N ALA A 342 -24.11 9.00 9.43
CA ALA A 342 -23.30 9.62 10.48
C ALA A 342 -23.81 11.02 10.87
N SER A 343 -24.31 11.84 9.92
CA SER A 343 -24.88 13.16 10.25
C SER A 343 -26.17 13.04 11.05
N LEU A 344 -26.90 11.93 10.88
CA LEU A 344 -28.07 11.59 11.68
C LEU A 344 -27.74 10.95 13.05
N GLY A 345 -26.45 10.70 13.34
CA GLY A 345 -26.00 10.12 14.60
C GLY A 345 -26.35 8.64 14.80
N LEU A 346 -26.59 7.89 13.71
CA LEU A 346 -26.93 6.47 13.77
C LEU A 346 -25.65 5.65 13.57
N PHE A 347 -25.16 4.95 14.59
CA PHE A 347 -23.87 4.24 14.54
C PHE A 347 -24.00 2.73 14.75
N THR A 348 -25.16 2.26 15.22
CA THR A 348 -25.46 0.86 15.50
C THR A 348 -26.47 0.28 14.50
N GLU A 349 -26.49 -1.05 14.37
CA GLU A 349 -27.48 -1.74 13.52
C GLU A 349 -28.92 -1.46 13.98
N GLN A 350 -29.15 -1.40 15.30
CA GLN A 350 -30.49 -1.18 15.88
C GLN A 350 -31.02 0.21 15.56
N GLU A 351 -30.19 1.24 15.67
CA GLU A 351 -30.55 2.62 15.33
C GLU A 351 -30.91 2.77 13.86
N ILE A 352 -30.12 2.14 12.98
CA ILE A 352 -30.35 2.16 11.53
C ILE A 352 -31.66 1.45 11.19
N ARG A 353 -31.89 0.25 11.74
CA ARG A 353 -33.14 -0.49 11.52
C ARG A 353 -34.36 0.27 12.02
N ALA A 354 -34.30 0.80 13.24
CA ALA A 354 -35.39 1.60 13.80
C ALA A 354 -35.69 2.85 12.97
N TYR A 355 -34.66 3.48 12.39
CA TYR A 355 -34.86 4.60 11.46
C TYR A 355 -35.56 4.15 10.18
N VAL A 356 -35.13 3.04 9.58
CA VAL A 356 -35.75 2.47 8.37
C VAL A 356 -37.20 2.08 8.63
N ASP A 357 -37.50 1.44 9.76
CA ASP A 357 -38.86 1.03 10.13
C ASP A 357 -39.79 2.25 10.29
N ARG A 358 -39.31 3.34 10.90
CA ARG A 358 -40.07 4.61 10.97
C ARG A 358 -40.37 5.20 9.60
N GLN A 359 -39.42 5.11 8.66
CA GLN A 359 -39.63 5.59 7.29
C GLN A 359 -40.67 4.74 6.54
N ILE A 360 -40.64 3.42 6.74
CA ILE A 360 -41.64 2.51 6.16
C ILE A 360 -43.04 2.84 6.69
N GLU A 361 -43.18 3.09 7.99
CA GLU A 361 -44.48 3.46 8.60
C GLU A 361 -45.03 4.78 8.01
N ILE A 362 -44.16 5.79 7.81
CA ILE A 362 -44.54 7.05 7.15
C ILE A 362 -44.96 6.80 5.69
N ASP A 363 -44.23 5.98 4.96
CA ASP A 363 -44.56 5.63 3.57
C ASP A 363 -45.90 4.89 3.47
N GLU A 364 -46.23 4.03 4.42
CA GLU A 364 -47.55 3.38 4.50
C GLU A 364 -48.67 4.39 4.72
N LYS A 365 -48.48 5.38 5.59
CA LYS A 365 -49.45 6.46 5.81
C LYS A 365 -49.63 7.34 4.57
N ILE A 366 -48.55 7.65 3.86
CA ILE A 366 -48.61 8.41 2.61
C ILE A 366 -49.29 7.59 1.51
N ARG A 367 -49.06 6.28 1.46
CA ARG A 367 -49.80 5.39 0.55
C ARG A 367 -51.30 5.39 0.85
N ALA A 368 -51.72 5.42 2.11
CA ALA A 368 -53.15 5.56 2.44
C ALA A 368 -53.73 6.89 1.91
N VAL A 369 -52.94 7.97 1.92
CA VAL A 369 -53.31 9.25 1.28
C VAL A 369 -53.39 9.11 -0.25
N TYR A 370 -52.49 8.35 -0.87
CA TYR A 370 -52.51 8.08 -2.32
C TYR A 370 -53.76 7.32 -2.72
N ASP A 371 -54.07 6.25 -1.99
CA ASP A 371 -55.26 5.42 -2.21
C ASP A 371 -56.53 6.25 -2.04
N ALA A 372 -56.59 7.12 -1.02
CA ALA A 372 -57.69 8.06 -0.83
C ALA A 372 -57.86 9.04 -2.01
N CYS A 373 -56.76 9.47 -2.64
CA CYS A 373 -56.77 10.33 -3.82
C CYS A 373 -56.96 9.58 -5.15
N GLY A 374 -56.96 8.24 -5.15
CA GLY A 374 -56.88 7.44 -6.38
C GLY A 374 -55.59 7.68 -7.18
N TYR A 375 -54.50 8.04 -6.51
CA TYR A 375 -53.20 8.31 -7.15
C TYR A 375 -52.33 7.05 -7.15
N ILE A 376 -51.77 6.70 -8.31
CA ILE A 376 -50.87 5.56 -8.46
C ILE A 376 -49.46 6.11 -8.72
N GLY A 377 -48.55 5.90 -7.78
CA GLY A 377 -47.16 6.36 -7.86
C GLY A 377 -46.32 5.93 -6.67
N GLY A 378 -45.01 6.11 -6.76
CA GLY A 378 -44.10 5.91 -5.63
C GLY A 378 -44.08 7.13 -4.70
N VAL A 379 -43.87 6.89 -3.40
CA VAL A 379 -43.65 7.96 -2.41
C VAL A 379 -42.24 8.54 -2.61
N ASN A 380 -42.13 9.85 -2.81
CA ASN A 380 -40.85 10.55 -2.89
C ASN A 380 -40.61 11.41 -1.63
N ASN A 381 -39.44 12.03 -1.50
CA ASN A 381 -39.12 12.82 -0.30
C ASN A 381 -40.03 14.01 -0.08
N ARG A 382 -40.43 14.67 -1.16
CA ARG A 382 -41.27 15.85 -1.10
C ARG A 382 -42.62 15.48 -0.50
N ASP A 383 -43.10 14.27 -0.78
CA ASP A 383 -44.33 13.75 -0.19
C ASP A 383 -44.14 13.47 1.30
N ARG A 384 -42.98 12.92 1.72
CA ARG A 384 -42.62 12.74 3.14
C ARG A 384 -42.51 14.05 3.90
N GLU A 385 -41.82 15.04 3.33
CA GLU A 385 -41.72 16.39 3.91
C GLU A 385 -43.09 17.05 4.00
N SER A 386 -43.92 16.91 2.96
CA SER A 386 -45.29 17.44 2.97
C SER A 386 -46.10 16.80 4.09
N TYR A 387 -46.05 15.47 4.21
CA TYR A 387 -46.75 14.73 5.27
C TYR A 387 -46.25 15.12 6.67
N LYS A 388 -44.93 15.22 6.88
CA LYS A 388 -44.33 15.71 8.13
C LYS A 388 -44.84 17.11 8.47
N ASN A 389 -44.82 18.02 7.50
CA ASN A 389 -45.34 19.39 7.67
C ASN A 389 -46.82 19.39 8.06
N TRP A 390 -47.66 18.55 7.45
CA TRP A 390 -49.09 18.49 7.80
C TRP A 390 -49.30 18.05 9.25
N MET A 391 -48.55 17.06 9.71
CA MET A 391 -48.59 16.58 11.10
C MET A 391 -48.08 17.65 12.07
N GLU A 392 -46.99 18.35 11.74
CA GLU A 392 -46.48 19.47 12.54
C GLU A 392 -47.42 20.67 12.60
N TRP A 393 -48.23 20.88 11.56
CA TRP A 393 -49.29 21.90 11.57
C TRP A 393 -50.43 21.54 12.52
N GLY A 394 -50.47 20.31 13.03
CA GLY A 394 -51.46 19.84 14.01
C GLY A 394 -52.65 19.11 13.38
N PHE A 395 -52.57 18.70 12.11
CA PHE A 395 -53.60 17.86 11.49
C PHE A 395 -53.40 16.40 11.90
N ASP A 396 -54.48 15.71 12.25
CA ASP A 396 -54.48 14.26 12.46
C ASP A 396 -54.58 13.49 11.14
N GLU A 397 -54.24 12.21 11.19
CA GLU A 397 -54.25 11.33 10.02
C GLU A 397 -55.65 11.25 9.38
N GLU A 398 -56.71 11.21 10.19
CA GLU A 398 -58.08 11.17 9.70
C GLU A 398 -58.47 12.42 8.90
N THR A 399 -58.06 13.61 9.34
CA THR A 399 -58.35 14.86 8.64
C THR A 399 -57.60 14.92 7.32
N VAL A 400 -56.33 14.50 7.29
CA VAL A 400 -55.54 14.45 6.05
C VAL A 400 -56.19 13.50 5.04
N LEU A 401 -56.61 12.29 5.47
CA LEU A 401 -57.30 11.34 4.61
C LEU A 401 -58.64 11.87 4.11
N ALA A 402 -59.42 12.55 4.95
CA ALA A 402 -60.70 13.13 4.56
C ALA A 402 -60.55 14.24 3.50
N VAL A 403 -59.52 15.09 3.62
CA VAL A 403 -59.18 16.10 2.61
C VAL A 403 -58.70 15.43 1.31
N ALA A 404 -57.87 14.39 1.43
CA ALA A 404 -57.35 13.62 0.30
C ALA A 404 -58.46 12.99 -0.55
N SER A 405 -59.47 12.37 0.07
CA SER A 405 -60.62 11.78 -0.63
C SER A 405 -61.42 12.76 -1.49
N ARG A 406 -61.40 14.06 -1.16
CA ARG A 406 -62.10 15.09 -1.97
C ARG A 406 -61.37 15.43 -3.27
N PHE A 407 -60.10 15.09 -3.38
CA PHE A 407 -59.29 15.33 -4.58
C PHE A 407 -59.10 14.07 -5.44
N CYS A 408 -59.94 13.05 -5.22
CA CYS A 408 -59.90 11.81 -5.98
C CYS A 408 -60.01 12.05 -7.49
N GLY A 409 -59.08 11.50 -8.27
CA GLY A 409 -59.06 11.62 -9.74
C GLY A 409 -58.62 13.00 -10.28
N THR A 410 -58.16 13.91 -9.42
CA THR A 410 -57.62 15.21 -9.86
C THR A 410 -56.15 15.14 -10.24
N ALA A 411 -55.69 16.05 -11.11
CA ALA A 411 -54.28 16.15 -11.46
C ALA A 411 -53.47 16.73 -10.27
N PHE A 412 -52.38 16.06 -9.90
CA PHE A 412 -51.47 16.43 -8.79
C PHE A 412 -52.17 16.56 -7.42
N PRO A 413 -52.79 15.48 -6.90
CA PRO A 413 -53.67 15.54 -5.73
C PRO A 413 -52.95 16.00 -4.46
N LEU A 414 -51.71 15.55 -4.21
CA LEU A 414 -50.93 15.94 -3.02
C LEU A 414 -50.63 17.45 -2.93
N GLN A 415 -50.46 18.11 -4.08
CA GLN A 415 -50.24 19.55 -4.10
C GLN A 415 -51.53 20.30 -3.71
N GLN A 416 -52.69 19.79 -4.10
CA GLN A 416 -53.99 20.35 -3.73
C GLN A 416 -54.30 20.10 -2.25
N VAL A 417 -53.99 18.91 -1.75
CA VAL A 417 -54.07 18.59 -0.32
C VAL A 417 -53.21 19.55 0.49
N SER A 418 -51.93 19.73 0.11
CA SER A 418 -51.02 20.68 0.77
C SER A 418 -51.54 22.11 0.79
N ARG A 419 -52.09 22.59 -0.34
CA ARG A 419 -52.67 23.94 -0.45
C ARG A 419 -53.90 24.10 0.45
N THR A 420 -54.75 23.07 0.49
CA THR A 420 -55.99 23.08 1.28
C THR A 420 -55.67 23.08 2.77
N LEU A 421 -54.80 22.17 3.23
CA LEU A 421 -54.35 22.12 4.62
C LEU A 421 -53.62 23.42 5.02
N GLY A 422 -52.81 23.99 4.13
CA GLY A 422 -52.19 25.30 4.36
C GLY A 422 -53.20 26.44 4.51
N ALA A 423 -54.27 26.44 3.70
CA ALA A 423 -55.37 27.39 3.83
C ALA A 423 -56.15 27.21 5.15
N MET A 424 -56.39 25.96 5.56
CA MET A 424 -57.07 25.67 6.84
C MET A 424 -56.22 26.06 8.05
N ARG A 425 -54.90 25.84 7.98
CA ARG A 425 -53.94 26.34 8.98
C ARG A 425 -54.03 27.86 9.13
N SER A 426 -54.10 28.61 8.03
CA SER A 426 -54.23 30.07 8.07
C SER A 426 -55.53 30.55 8.74
N LYS A 427 -56.58 29.74 8.66
CA LYS A 427 -57.87 29.95 9.32
C LYS A 427 -57.95 29.36 10.74
N LYS A 428 -56.87 28.71 11.22
CA LYS A 428 -56.79 27.99 12.50
C LYS A 428 -57.85 26.88 12.66
N ILE A 429 -58.16 26.19 11.57
CA ILE A 429 -59.11 25.05 11.56
C ILE A 429 -58.31 23.77 11.38
N PHE A 430 -58.40 22.86 12.34
CA PHE A 430 -57.63 21.61 12.36
C PHE A 430 -58.50 20.35 12.45
N ASP A 431 -59.74 20.48 12.93
CA ASP A 431 -60.65 19.35 13.09
C ASP A 431 -61.30 18.93 11.76
N LYS A 432 -61.37 17.61 11.53
CA LYS A 432 -62.00 16.96 10.36
C LYS A 432 -63.34 17.57 9.95
N GLU A 433 -64.28 17.71 10.89
CA GLU A 433 -65.63 18.21 10.61
C GLU A 433 -65.61 19.66 10.12
N ASN A 434 -64.83 20.51 10.81
CA ASN A 434 -64.73 21.93 10.50
C ASN A 434 -63.97 22.18 9.19
N VAL A 435 -62.96 21.36 8.89
CA VAL A 435 -62.22 21.39 7.61
C VAL A 435 -63.16 21.04 6.45
N LEU A 436 -63.95 19.97 6.57
CA LEU A 436 -64.89 19.56 5.52
C LEU A 436 -65.98 20.60 5.28
N VAL A 437 -66.56 21.17 6.36
CA VAL A 437 -67.57 22.25 6.24
C VAL A 437 -66.99 23.49 5.55
N GLU A 438 -65.74 23.84 5.83
CA GLU A 438 -65.09 24.99 5.18
C GLU A 438 -64.70 24.70 3.73
N MET A 439 -64.41 23.45 3.37
CA MET A 439 -64.23 23.03 1.98
C MET A 439 -65.55 23.09 1.19
N ASP A 440 -66.67 22.69 1.80
CA ASP A 440 -68.00 22.70 1.18
C ASP A 440 -68.56 24.14 0.95
N LYS A 441 -67.95 25.18 1.55
CA LYS A 441 -68.28 26.60 1.32
C LYS A 441 -67.63 27.18 0.05
N GLN A 442 -66.69 26.49 -0.59
CA GLN A 442 -66.12 26.93 -1.87
C GLN A 442 -66.95 26.37 -3.05
N PRO A 443 -67.31 27.18 -4.06
CA PRO A 443 -68.18 26.72 -5.14
C PRO A 443 -67.45 25.74 -6.08
N ASP A 444 -68.20 24.73 -6.53
CA ASP A 444 -67.82 23.69 -7.49
C ASP A 444 -66.90 24.19 -8.61
N LYS A 445 -65.75 23.53 -8.78
CA LYS A 445 -65.02 23.52 -10.07
C LYS A 445 -65.20 22.17 -10.75
N LYS A 446 -65.66 22.27 -12.00
CA LYS A 446 -66.06 21.23 -12.95
C LYS A 446 -65.16 19.97 -12.99
N PRO A 447 -65.75 18.80 -13.33
CA PRO A 447 -65.03 17.54 -13.42
C PRO A 447 -63.96 17.59 -14.52
N SER A 448 -62.72 17.25 -14.17
CA SER A 448 -61.67 16.92 -15.14
C SER A 448 -61.83 15.45 -15.55
N GLN A 449 -61.64 15.17 -16.84
CA GLN A 449 -61.83 13.85 -17.45
C GLN A 449 -60.98 12.77 -16.76
N ALA A 450 -61.63 11.64 -16.46
CA ALA A 450 -61.00 10.44 -15.96
C ALA A 450 -60.02 9.88 -16.98
N HIS A 451 -58.75 9.75 -16.59
CA HIS A 451 -57.79 8.94 -17.32
C HIS A 451 -57.71 7.56 -16.67
N ASP A 452 -58.10 6.56 -17.46
CA ASP A 452 -58.04 5.15 -17.16
C ASP A 452 -56.57 4.71 -17.05
N TYR A 453 -56.15 4.24 -15.88
CA TYR A 453 -54.83 3.62 -15.68
C TYR A 453 -55.05 2.19 -15.21
N MET A 454 -54.66 1.25 -16.08
CA MET A 454 -54.80 -0.18 -15.90
C MET A 454 -54.15 -0.71 -14.61
N GLU A 455 -54.87 -1.62 -13.96
CA GLU A 455 -54.42 -2.47 -12.87
C GLU A 455 -53.17 -3.28 -13.28
N HIS A 456 -52.11 -3.21 -12.48
CA HIS A 456 -51.04 -4.20 -12.48
C HIS A 456 -50.77 -4.71 -11.05
N ASN A 457 -50.63 -6.04 -10.96
CA ASN A 457 -50.60 -6.82 -9.74
C ASN A 457 -49.43 -6.48 -8.80
N PHE A 458 -49.78 -6.15 -7.55
CA PHE A 458 -48.88 -5.79 -6.46
C PHE A 458 -48.40 -7.01 -5.68
N SER A 459 -47.10 -7.32 -5.73
CA SER A 459 -46.44 -8.01 -4.60
C SER A 459 -44.94 -7.71 -4.48
N GLU A 460 -44.19 -7.66 -5.60
CA GLU A 460 -42.75 -7.34 -5.55
C GLU A 460 -42.41 -5.83 -5.56
N GLU A 461 -43.28 -5.00 -6.15
CA GLU A 461 -43.10 -3.54 -6.15
C GLU A 461 -43.35 -2.87 -4.80
N LYS A 462 -44.12 -3.51 -3.91
CA LYS A 462 -44.37 -3.00 -2.54
C LYS A 462 -43.09 -2.91 -1.71
N LEU A 463 -42.17 -3.86 -1.92
CA LEU A 463 -40.85 -3.86 -1.28
C LEU A 463 -39.89 -2.86 -1.94
N LYS A 464 -39.94 -2.68 -3.26
CA LYS A 464 -39.08 -1.70 -3.98
C LYS A 464 -39.51 -0.25 -3.76
N SER A 465 -40.80 0.02 -3.63
CA SER A 465 -41.33 1.38 -3.48
C SER A 465 -41.30 1.91 -2.04
N ALA A 466 -41.10 1.06 -1.03
CA ALA A 466 -40.90 1.46 0.37
C ALA A 466 -39.44 1.84 0.69
N LEU A 467 -38.55 1.72 -0.29
CA LEU A 467 -37.12 1.94 -0.13
C LEU A 467 -36.75 3.35 -0.64
N VAL A 468 -37.22 4.36 0.11
CA VAL A 468 -36.79 5.79 0.18
C VAL A 468 -35.56 6.13 -0.65
N ASN A 469 -35.58 7.04 -1.63
CA ASN A 469 -34.37 7.36 -2.40
C ASN A 469 -33.27 8.03 -1.52
N PHE A 470 -31.96 7.92 -1.80
CA PHE A 470 -30.90 8.23 -0.81
C PHE A 470 -30.57 9.72 -0.80
N ASP A 471 -30.88 10.40 -1.89
CA ASP A 471 -30.85 11.85 -2.00
C ASP A 471 -31.95 12.54 -1.18
N GLU A 472 -32.75 11.76 -0.47
CA GLU A 472 -33.92 12.17 0.30
C GLU A 472 -33.68 12.20 1.82
N TRP A 473 -32.48 11.86 2.29
CA TRP A 473 -32.09 12.06 3.69
C TRP A 473 -31.57 13.50 3.81
N SER A 474 -32.42 14.44 4.25
CA SER A 474 -32.05 15.84 4.46
C SER A 474 -31.33 16.04 5.80
N ASP A 475 -30.37 16.96 5.84
CA ASP A 475 -29.59 17.33 7.03
C ASP A 475 -30.35 18.29 7.97
N GLU A 476 -31.67 18.48 7.79
CA GLU A 476 -32.43 19.50 8.52
C GLU A 476 -33.20 18.89 9.71
N ILE A 477 -32.65 19.12 10.90
CA ILE A 477 -33.31 19.01 12.20
C ILE A 477 -34.40 20.08 12.32
#